data_AF-W5XYU4-F1
#
_entry.id   AF-W5XYU4-F1
#
_cell.length_a   1.000
_cell.length_b   1.000
_cell.length_c   1.000
_cell.angle_alpha   90.00
_cell.angle_beta   90.00
_cell.angle_gamma   90.00
#
_symmetry.space_group_name_H-M   'P 1'
#
loop_
_entity.id
_entity.type
_entity.pdbx_description
1 polymer ?
#
loop_
_entity_poly.entity_id
_entity_poly.type
_entity_poly.pdbx_seq_one_letter_code
_entity_poly.pdbx_strand_id
1 'polypeptide(L)' 'MTNPHSFTVSYKPLWKLLIDRELQKQDLRKMTGLSGTTIAKLGRDENVTTTVLVKICEALNCDIADICEVVPTDLKGETK' A
#
# COMPACT_ATOMS: atom_id res chain seq x y z
N MET A 1 -13.44 23.61 -16.38
CA MET A 1 -12.08 23.03 -16.51
C MET A 1 -12.06 21.73 -15.72
N THR A 2 -12.46 20.61 -16.32
CA THR A 2 -12.37 19.29 -15.66
C THR A 2 -11.01 18.71 -16.02
N ASN A 3 -10.08 18.66 -15.05
CA ASN A 3 -8.82 17.96 -15.22
C ASN A 3 -9.13 16.45 -15.42
N PRO A 4 -8.85 15.83 -16.59
CA PRO A 4 -9.22 14.44 -16.87
C PRO A 4 -8.29 13.43 -16.18
N HIS A 5 -7.22 13.88 -15.53
CA HIS A 5 -6.26 13.00 -14.86
C HIS A 5 -6.69 12.73 -13.42
N SER A 6 -7.45 11.66 -13.23
CA SER A 6 -7.70 11.08 -11.92
C SER A 6 -6.47 10.29 -11.46
N PHE A 7 -6.10 10.44 -10.20
CA PHE A 7 -5.01 9.71 -9.57
C PHE A 7 -5.53 8.85 -8.42
N THR A 8 -4.89 7.71 -8.19
CA THR A 8 -5.18 6.81 -7.07
C THR A 8 -3.92 6.42 -6.33
N VAL A 9 -4.06 6.05 -5.06
CA VAL A 9 -2.98 5.41 -4.32
C VAL A 9 -2.69 4.03 -4.90
N SER A 10 -1.43 3.63 -4.91
CA SER A 10 -1.01 2.24 -5.09
C SER A 10 -0.07 1.81 -3.96
N TYR A 11 -0.26 0.60 -3.46
CA TYR A 11 0.62 -0.05 -2.49
C TYR A 11 1.50 -1.13 -3.14
N LYS A 12 1.68 -1.11 -4.47
CA LYS A 12 2.66 -1.95 -5.15
C LYS A 12 4.07 -1.83 -4.55
N PRO A 13 4.58 -0.63 -4.17
CA PRO A 13 5.86 -0.51 -3.48
C PRO A 13 5.94 -1.33 -2.18
N LEU A 14 4.90 -1.27 -1.33
CA LEU A 14 4.81 -2.08 -0.11
C LEU A 14 4.94 -3.58 -0.40
N TRP A 15 4.26 -4.08 -1.43
CA TRP A 15 4.31 -5.51 -1.75
C TRP A 15 5.67 -5.95 -2.28
N LYS A 16 6.35 -5.10 -3.06
CA LYS A 16 7.74 -5.35 -3.46
C LYS A 16 8.66 -5.38 -2.24
N LEU A 17 8.54 -4.40 -1.35
CA LEU A 17 9.34 -4.34 -0.12
C LEU A 17 9.17 -5.58 0.76
N LEU A 18 7.96 -6.13 0.86
CA LEU A 18 7.75 -7.38 1.58
C LEU A 18 8.46 -8.57 0.92
N ILE A 19 8.39 -8.68 -0.40
CA ILE A 19 9.07 -9.74 -1.16
C ILE A 19 10.58 -9.64 -0.98
N ASP A 20 11.15 -8.44 -1.11
CA ASP A 20 12.59 -8.17 -0.96
C ASP A 20 13.10 -8.53 0.45
N ARG A 21 12.21 -8.61 1.43
CA ARG A 21 12.50 -8.96 2.83
C ARG A 21 11.99 -10.34 3.24
N GLU A 22 11.55 -11.16 2.28
CA GLU A 22 11.00 -12.50 2.52
C GLU A 22 9.79 -12.54 3.48
N LEU A 23 9.01 -11.44 3.54
CA LEU A 23 7.83 -11.31 4.40
C LEU A 23 6.54 -11.61 3.64
N GLN A 24 5.59 -12.27 4.30
CA GLN A 24 4.24 -12.45 3.77
C GLN A 24 3.29 -11.37 4.30
N LYS A 25 2.13 -11.18 3.66
CA LYS A 25 1.08 -10.26 4.14
C LYS A 25 0.61 -10.59 5.56
N GLN A 26 0.66 -11.87 5.94
CA GLN A 26 0.33 -12.31 7.30
C GLN A 26 1.36 -11.81 8.32
N ASP A 27 2.63 -11.73 7.95
CA ASP A 27 3.70 -11.22 8.81
C ASP A 27 3.55 -9.72 8.99
N LEU A 28 3.31 -8.98 7.90
CA LEU A 28 2.97 -7.55 7.98
C LEU A 28 1.81 -7.31 8.95
N ARG A 29 0.73 -8.12 8.84
CA ARG A 29 -0.41 -8.03 9.76
C ARG A 29 -0.02 -8.25 11.22
N LYS A 30 0.80 -9.27 11.50
CA LYS A 30 1.27 -9.58 12.86
C LYS A 30 2.17 -8.46 13.41
N MET A 31 3.11 -7.98 12.60
CA MET A 31 4.08 -6.94 13.00
C MET A 31 3.41 -5.58 13.25
N THR A 32 2.41 -5.23 12.45
CA THR A 32 1.71 -3.93 12.56
C THR A 32 0.50 -3.95 13.49
N GLY A 33 0.02 -5.14 13.88
CA GLY A 33 -1.24 -5.31 14.62
C GLY A 33 -2.49 -4.86 13.84
N LEU A 34 -2.40 -4.70 12.52
CA LEU A 34 -3.52 -4.23 11.71
C LEU A 34 -4.64 -5.28 11.59
N SER A 35 -5.87 -4.81 11.43
CA SER A 35 -7.00 -5.69 11.17
C SER A 35 -6.90 -6.34 9.80
N GLY A 36 -7.50 -7.52 9.63
CA GLY A 36 -7.59 -8.18 8.32
C GLY A 36 -8.27 -7.30 7.28
N THR A 37 -9.28 -6.52 7.70
CA THR A 37 -9.95 -5.53 6.84
C THR A 37 -8.98 -4.48 6.30
N THR A 38 -8.06 -3.97 7.13
CA THR A 38 -7.07 -2.96 6.70
C THR A 38 -6.09 -3.56 5.69
N ILE A 39 -5.58 -4.76 5.95
CA ILE A 39 -4.71 -5.48 4.99
C ILE A 39 -5.44 -5.70 3.66
N ALA A 40 -6.72 -6.03 3.70
CA ALA A 40 -7.54 -6.23 2.50
C ALA A 40 -7.72 -4.92 1.70
N LYS A 41 -7.88 -3.77 2.38
CA LYS A 41 -7.94 -2.44 1.75
C LYS A 41 -6.63 -2.10 1.03
N LEU A 42 -5.50 -2.30 1.70
CA LEU A 42 -4.17 -2.13 1.08
C LEU A 42 -4.05 -3.02 -0.17
N GLY A 43 -4.53 -4.26 -0.10
CA GLY A 43 -4.49 -5.19 -1.24
C GLY A 43 -5.34 -4.78 -2.44
N ARG A 44 -6.32 -3.88 -2.25
CA ARG A 44 -7.19 -3.35 -3.32
C ARG A 44 -6.85 -1.90 -3.68
N ASP A 45 -5.72 -1.39 -3.21
CA ASP A 45 -5.30 0.00 -3.44
C ASP A 45 -6.39 1.01 -3.02
N GLU A 46 -7.07 0.73 -1.91
CA GLU A 46 -8.04 1.63 -1.28
C GLU A 46 -7.36 2.61 -0.32
N ASN A 47 -8.00 3.75 -0.09
CA ASN A 47 -7.52 4.72 0.89
C ASN A 47 -7.52 4.13 2.30
N VAL A 48 -6.40 4.32 3.00
CA VAL A 48 -6.25 4.09 4.44
C VAL A 48 -5.88 5.39 5.13
N THR A 49 -5.95 5.42 6.46
CA THR A 49 -5.53 6.62 7.20
C THR A 49 -4.00 6.72 7.23
N THR A 50 -3.49 7.94 7.38
CA THR A 50 -2.04 8.15 7.56
C THR A 50 -1.49 7.42 8.79
N THR A 51 -2.30 7.23 9.84
CA THR A 51 -1.93 6.38 10.99
C THR A 51 -1.63 4.93 10.61
N VAL A 52 -2.34 4.37 9.63
CA VAL A 52 -2.04 3.02 9.11
C VAL A 52 -0.68 3.02 8.40
N LEU A 53 -0.39 4.05 7.61
CA LEU A 53 0.89 4.18 6.90
C LEU A 53 2.06 4.30 7.90
N VAL A 54 1.93 5.16 8.91
CA VAL A 54 2.94 5.32 9.97
C VAL A 54 3.21 3.99 10.68
N LYS A 55 2.18 3.22 11.04
CA LYS A 55 2.37 1.89 11.66
C LYS A 55 3.14 0.91 10.78
N ILE A 56 2.93 0.98 9.46
CA ILE A 56 3.68 0.16 8.50
C ILE A 56 5.13 0.62 8.43
N CYS A 57 5.36 1.94 8.33
CA CYS A 57 6.70 2.54 8.36
C CYS A 57 7.47 2.14 9.62
N GLU A 58 6.84 2.19 10.80
CA GLU A 58 7.43 1.78 12.07
C GLU A 58 7.76 0.28 12.08
N ALA A 59 6.80 -0.57 11.69
CA ALA A 59 6.98 -2.03 11.69
C ALA A 59 8.05 -2.50 10.70
N LEU A 60 8.19 -1.80 9.57
CA LEU A 60 9.15 -2.13 8.53
C LEU A 60 10.41 -1.24 8.58
N ASN A 61 10.52 -0.30 9.51
CA ASN A 61 11.64 0.66 9.56
C ASN A 61 11.96 1.26 8.16
N CYS A 62 10.97 1.91 7.55
CA CYS A 62 11.04 2.51 6.21
C CYS A 62 10.24 3.81 6.13
N ASP A 63 10.39 4.57 5.05
CA ASP A 63 9.65 5.82 4.82
C ASP A 63 8.34 5.56 4.04
N ILE A 64 7.42 6.52 4.06
CA ILE A 64 6.12 6.43 3.40
C ILE A 64 6.25 6.24 1.87
N ALA A 65 7.31 6.80 1.28
CA ALA A 65 7.63 6.67 -0.14
C ALA A 65 8.05 5.24 -0.53
N ASP A 66 8.50 4.42 0.43
CA ASP A 66 8.86 3.02 0.18
C ASP A 66 7.63 2.12 0.11
N ILE A 67 6.49 2.57 0.65
CA ILE A 67 5.29 1.72 0.82
C ILE A 67 4.09 2.17 -0.03
N CYS A 68 4.07 3.41 -0.50
CA CYS A 68 2.96 3.89 -1.33
C CYS A 68 3.39 4.96 -2.33
N GLU A 69 2.64 5.02 -3.43
CA GLU A 69 2.80 6.01 -4.48
C GLU A 69 1.41 6.45 -4.99
N VAL A 70 1.37 7.57 -5.70
CA VAL A 70 0.17 8.07 -6.36
C VAL A 70 0.35 7.88 -7.86
N VAL A 71 -0.54 7.11 -8.49
CA VAL A 71 -0.47 6.74 -9.91
C VAL A 71 -1.71 7.21 -10.66
N PRO A 72 -1.58 7.53 -11.97
CA PRO A 72 -2.72 7.73 -12.85
C PRO A 72 -3.70 6.55 -12.82
N THR A 73 -5.00 6.83 -12.73
CA THR A 73 -6.06 5.82 -12.58
C THR A 73 -6.14 4.84 -13.75
N ASP A 74 -5.77 5.27 -14.95
CA ASP A 74 -5.70 4.48 -16.19
C ASP A 74 -4.61 3.39 -16.16
N LEU A 75 -3.63 3.47 -15.25
CA LEU A 75 -2.58 2.45 -15.08
C LEU A 75 -2.99 1.29 -14.16
N LYS A 76 -4.20 1.29 -13.59
CA LYS A 76 -4.69 0.19 -12.73
C LYS A 76 -5.10 -1.07 -13.51
N GLY A 77 -5.07 -1.06 -14.84
CA GLY A 77 -5.61 -2.15 -15.67
C GLY A 77 -4.72 -2.66 -16.79
N GLU A 78 -3.67 -3.41 -16.47
CA GLU A 78 -3.19 -4.51 -17.32
C GLU A 78 -2.79 -5.69 -16.43
N THR A 79 -3.76 -6.54 -16.11
CA THR A 79 -3.49 -7.96 -15.82
C THR A 79 -4.62 -8.70 -16.51
N LYS A 80 -4.34 -9.09 -17.75
CA LYS A 80 -5.15 -10.03 -18.52
C LYS A 80 -4.92 -11.45 -17.98
#